data_AF-X0XLY8-F1
#
_entry.id   AF-X0XLY8-F1
#
_cell.length_a   1.000
_cell.length_b   1.000
_cell.length_c   1.000
_cell.angle_alpha   90.00
_cell.angle_beta   90.00
_cell.angle_gamma   90.00
#
_symmetry.space_group_name_H-M   'P 1'
#
loop_
_entity.id
_entity.type
_entity.pdbx_description
1 polymer ?
#
loop_
_entity_poly.entity_id
_entity_poly.type
_entity_poly.pdbx_seq_one_letter_code
_entity_poly.pdbx_strand_id
1 'polypeptide(L)'
;RLLQARRDGEAVETAEAAAQIAEALRRGSSSAIIVDGNTDTDTLATVGRFAADVGARWSLYVPPGDAGLVHGLDTSGCTFVGPEELAGADAFLIIGDIYATHPVAAHWIFEAKAKGSRMPLLAIADPATATAKFATGLYQPALGVGETARAVAAVRTGQAEGLADGGALA
;
A
#
# COMPACT_ATOMS: atom_id res chain seq x y z
N ARG A 1 -25.86 1.19 -0.49
CA ARG A 1 -26.64 2.40 -0.89
C ARG A 1 -26.40 2.54 -2.40
N LEU A 2 -27.41 2.39 -3.25
CA LEU A 2 -27.20 2.52 -4.71
C LEU A 2 -26.74 3.95 -5.00
N LEU A 3 -25.64 4.10 -5.75
CA LEU A 3 -25.17 5.40 -6.23
C LEU A 3 -26.21 5.91 -7.22
N GLN A 4 -26.97 6.94 -6.82
CA GLN A 4 -27.85 7.66 -7.74
C GLN A 4 -27.01 8.70 -8.47
N ALA A 5 -27.04 8.69 -9.80
CA ALA A 5 -26.47 9.77 -10.58
C ALA A 5 -27.25 11.06 -10.28
N ARG A 6 -26.51 12.17 -10.12
CA ARG A 6 -27.09 13.46 -9.81
C ARG A 6 -26.55 14.56 -10.69
N ARG A 7 -27.39 15.56 -10.95
CA ARG A 7 -27.05 16.79 -11.63
C ARG A 7 -27.67 17.96 -10.88
N ASP A 8 -26.87 18.95 -10.52
CA ASP A 8 -27.33 20.15 -9.80
C ASP A 8 -28.16 19.83 -8.53
N GLY A 9 -27.89 18.67 -7.92
CA GLY A 9 -28.58 18.16 -6.74
C GLY A 9 -29.77 17.23 -7.02
N GLU A 10 -30.25 17.15 -8.26
CA GLU A 10 -31.39 16.34 -8.69
C GLU A 10 -30.96 14.95 -9.18
N ALA A 11 -31.81 13.95 -8.99
CA ALA A 11 -31.54 12.59 -9.49
C ALA A 11 -31.77 12.51 -10.99
N VAL A 12 -30.83 11.89 -11.72
CA VAL A 12 -30.91 11.64 -13.16
C VAL A 12 -30.68 10.17 -13.47
N GLU A 13 -31.09 9.72 -14.65
CA GLU A 13 -30.80 8.37 -15.12
C GLU A 13 -29.29 8.17 -15.30
N THR A 14 -28.77 7.03 -14.86
CA THR A 14 -27.33 6.74 -14.90
C THR A 14 -26.75 6.83 -16.32
N ALA A 15 -27.50 6.35 -17.31
CA ALA A 15 -27.09 6.40 -18.71
C ALA A 15 -27.01 7.84 -19.24
N GLU A 16 -27.94 8.70 -18.82
CA GLU A 16 -27.96 10.11 -19.19
C GLU A 16 -26.75 10.84 -18.59
N ALA A 17 -26.47 10.62 -17.29
CA ALA A 17 -25.30 11.20 -16.64
C ALA A 17 -23.98 10.77 -17.29
N ALA A 18 -23.85 9.48 -17.63
CA ALA A 18 -22.66 8.96 -18.30
C ALA A 18 -22.44 9.61 -19.69
N ALA A 19 -23.50 9.73 -20.48
CA ALA A 19 -23.45 10.39 -21.79
C ALA A 19 -23.04 11.86 -21.67
N GLN A 20 -23.58 12.57 -20.68
CA GLN A 20 -23.27 13.97 -20.43
C GLN A 20 -21.80 14.18 -20.01
N ILE A 21 -21.27 13.32 -19.13
CA ILE A 21 -19.86 13.37 -18.70
C ILE A 21 -18.94 13.15 -19.91
N ALA A 22 -19.20 12.11 -20.70
CA ALA A 22 -18.39 11.81 -21.89
C ALA A 22 -18.40 12.97 -22.89
N GLU A 23 -19.57 13.54 -23.15
CA GLU A 23 -19.71 14.68 -24.05
C GLU A 23 -19.02 15.95 -23.51
N ALA A 24 -19.14 16.25 -22.21
CA ALA A 24 -18.45 17.37 -21.60
C ALA A 24 -16.92 17.23 -21.72
N LEU A 25 -16.39 16.02 -21.50
CA LEU A 25 -14.96 15.75 -21.63
C LEU A 25 -14.47 15.90 -23.07
N ARG A 26 -15.22 15.41 -24.06
CA ARG A 26 -14.87 15.53 -25.50
C ARG A 26 -14.89 16.97 -26.01
N ARG A 27 -15.81 17.81 -25.51
CA ARG A 27 -15.88 19.23 -25.90
C ARG A 27 -14.79 20.07 -25.26
N GLY A 28 -14.27 19.66 -24.10
CA GLY A 28 -13.22 20.38 -23.42
C GLY A 28 -11.89 20.28 -24.18
N SER A 29 -11.26 21.41 -24.47
CA SER A 29 -9.98 21.46 -25.20
C SER A 29 -8.77 21.00 -24.37
N SER A 30 -8.94 20.80 -23.06
CA SER A 30 -7.84 20.47 -22.13
C SER A 30 -8.30 19.67 -20.90
N SER A 31 -9.35 18.85 -21.07
CA SER A 31 -9.97 18.02 -20.05
C SER A 31 -8.95 17.17 -19.29
N ALA A 32 -9.19 16.99 -17.99
CA ALA A 32 -8.37 16.17 -17.10
C ALA A 32 -9.24 15.25 -16.24
N ILE A 33 -8.81 14.00 -16.07
CA ILE A 33 -9.41 13.02 -15.16
C ILE A 33 -8.42 12.79 -14.01
N ILE A 34 -8.86 13.00 -12.77
CA ILE A 34 -8.06 12.75 -11.58
C ILE A 34 -8.65 11.55 -10.85
N VAL A 35 -7.84 10.53 -10.61
CA VAL A 35 -8.27 9.26 -9.99
C VAL A 35 -7.64 9.15 -8.61
N ASP A 36 -8.40 8.66 -7.63
CA ASP A 36 -7.88 8.41 -6.28
C ASP A 36 -6.87 7.25 -6.26
N GLY A 37 -5.83 7.38 -5.42
CA GLY A 37 -4.76 6.39 -5.27
C GLY A 37 -5.22 5.03 -4.72
N ASN A 38 -6.39 4.94 -4.09
CA ASN A 38 -6.94 3.67 -3.56
C ASN A 38 -7.80 2.91 -4.58
N THR A 39 -7.82 3.35 -5.83
CA THR A 39 -8.58 2.70 -6.91
C THR A 39 -7.87 1.45 -7.39
N ASP A 40 -8.62 0.38 -7.66
CA ASP A 40 -8.07 -0.88 -8.16
C ASP A 40 -7.52 -0.78 -9.59
N THR A 41 -6.58 -1.67 -9.95
CA THR A 41 -5.86 -1.65 -11.23
C THR A 41 -6.78 -1.80 -12.45
N ASP A 42 -7.86 -2.58 -12.36
CA ASP A 42 -8.79 -2.79 -13.48
C ASP A 42 -9.59 -1.52 -13.78
N THR A 43 -10.01 -0.82 -12.72
CA THR A 43 -10.62 0.50 -12.82
C THR A 43 -9.64 1.51 -13.41
N LEU A 44 -8.37 1.54 -12.96
CA LEU A 44 -7.35 2.42 -13.53
C LEU A 44 -7.12 2.17 -15.04
N ALA A 45 -7.05 0.90 -15.46
CA ALA A 45 -6.92 0.53 -16.86
C ALA A 45 -8.14 0.94 -17.70
N THR A 46 -9.33 0.93 -17.10
CA THR A 46 -10.57 1.40 -17.75
C THR A 46 -10.59 2.92 -17.88
N VAL A 47 -10.18 3.65 -16.84
CA VAL A 47 -10.03 5.11 -16.90
C VAL A 47 -9.01 5.52 -17.96
N GLY A 48 -7.85 4.86 -18.04
CA GLY A 48 -6.82 5.17 -19.03
C GLY A 48 -7.33 5.03 -20.47
N ARG A 49 -8.11 3.97 -20.76
CA ARG A 49 -8.76 3.78 -22.07
C ARG A 49 -9.79 4.87 -22.33
N PHE A 50 -10.67 5.14 -21.37
CA PHE A 50 -11.68 6.19 -21.51
C PHE A 50 -11.06 7.57 -21.73
N ALA A 51 -9.99 7.90 -21.00
CA ALA A 51 -9.25 9.16 -21.15
C ALA A 51 -8.71 9.30 -22.58
N ALA A 52 -8.14 8.23 -23.15
CA ALA A 52 -7.68 8.20 -24.54
C ALA A 52 -8.85 8.41 -25.53
N ASP A 53 -9.98 7.73 -25.32
CA ASP A 53 -11.16 7.82 -26.20
C ASP A 53 -11.76 9.22 -26.26
N VAL A 54 -11.69 9.98 -25.15
CA VAL A 54 -12.24 11.34 -25.07
C VAL A 54 -11.17 12.43 -25.24
N GLY A 55 -9.91 12.06 -25.47
CA GLY A 55 -8.80 13.01 -25.60
C GLY A 55 -8.46 13.76 -24.30
N ALA A 56 -8.78 13.20 -23.14
CA ALA A 56 -8.47 13.79 -21.84
C ALA A 56 -7.07 13.39 -21.34
N ARG A 57 -6.40 14.30 -20.65
CA ARG A 57 -5.27 13.95 -19.79
C ARG A 57 -5.83 13.21 -18.57
N TRP A 58 -5.02 12.37 -17.94
CA TRP A 58 -5.40 11.81 -16.65
C TRP A 58 -4.20 11.64 -15.74
N SER A 59 -4.47 11.63 -14.43
CA SER A 59 -3.47 11.44 -13.39
C SER A 59 -4.06 10.65 -12.24
N LEU A 60 -3.22 9.81 -11.63
CA LEU A 60 -3.48 9.29 -10.30
C LEU A 60 -3.11 10.39 -9.28
N TYR A 61 -3.97 10.62 -8.30
CA TYR A 61 -3.64 11.45 -7.15
C TYR A 61 -2.81 10.64 -6.17
N VAL A 62 -1.59 11.13 -5.94
CA VAL A 62 -0.73 10.67 -4.86
C VAL A 62 -0.64 11.84 -3.87
N PRO A 63 -1.02 11.65 -2.60
CA PRO A 63 -0.86 12.69 -1.59
C PRO A 63 0.57 13.24 -1.59
N PRO A 64 0.79 14.56 -1.45
CA PRO A 64 2.14 15.13 -1.49
C PRO A 64 3.11 14.53 -0.46
N GLY A 65 2.60 14.06 0.69
CA GLY A 65 3.39 13.33 1.70
C GLY A 65 3.88 11.96 1.22
N ASP A 66 3.20 11.36 0.25
CA ASP A 66 3.48 10.02 -0.25
C ASP A 66 4.25 10.05 -1.58
N ALA A 67 4.32 11.19 -2.26
CA ALA A 67 5.03 11.33 -3.54
C ALA A 67 6.51 10.92 -3.45
N GLY A 68 7.19 11.28 -2.35
CA GLY A 68 8.57 10.86 -2.08
C GLY A 68 8.70 9.35 -1.83
N LEU A 69 7.68 8.72 -1.24
CA LEU A 69 7.63 7.27 -1.07
C LEU A 69 7.46 6.57 -2.42
N VAL A 70 6.57 7.05 -3.28
CA VAL A 70 6.34 6.45 -4.60
C VAL A 70 7.59 6.52 -5.48
N HIS A 71 8.25 7.69 -5.55
CA HIS A 71 9.50 7.82 -6.31
C HIS A 71 10.67 7.06 -5.66
N GLY A 72 10.73 7.04 -4.32
CA GLY A 72 11.73 6.26 -3.59
C GLY A 72 11.57 4.76 -3.81
N LEU A 73 10.34 4.26 -3.83
CA LEU A 73 10.02 2.86 -4.12
C LEU A 73 10.41 2.49 -5.56
N ASP A 74 10.00 3.29 -6.55
CA ASP A 74 10.34 3.08 -7.97
C ASP A 74 11.86 3.02 -8.20
N THR A 75 12.62 3.92 -7.56
CA THR A 75 14.08 3.96 -7.68
C THR A 75 14.81 2.91 -6.83
N SER A 76 14.17 2.35 -5.79
CA SER A 76 14.79 1.37 -4.90
C SER A 76 14.97 -0.02 -5.52
N GLY A 77 14.33 -0.30 -6.66
CA GLY A 77 14.26 -1.64 -7.23
C GLY A 77 13.42 -2.62 -6.40
N CYS A 78 12.58 -2.10 -5.50
CA CYS A 78 11.66 -2.92 -4.72
C CYS A 78 10.67 -3.62 -5.66
N THR A 79 10.69 -4.95 -5.69
CA THR A 79 9.79 -5.77 -6.50
C THR A 79 8.58 -6.22 -5.70
N PHE A 80 7.44 -6.34 -6.36
CA PHE A 80 6.30 -7.05 -5.77
C PHE A 80 6.68 -8.52 -5.54
N VAL A 81 6.47 -9.01 -4.32
CA VAL A 81 6.77 -10.39 -3.93
C VAL A 81 5.47 -11.19 -3.94
N GLY A 82 5.40 -12.23 -4.77
CA GLY A 82 4.26 -13.11 -4.87
C GLY A 82 4.32 -14.31 -3.92
N PRO A 83 3.29 -15.16 -3.90
CA PRO A 83 3.25 -16.36 -3.07
C PRO A 83 4.36 -17.36 -3.40
N GLU A 84 4.81 -17.41 -4.66
CA GLU A 84 5.88 -18.33 -5.10
C GLU A 84 7.23 -17.92 -4.51
N GLU A 85 7.57 -16.64 -4.56
CA GLU A 85 8.79 -16.11 -3.97
C GLU A 85 8.77 -16.22 -2.44
N LEU A 86 7.63 -15.96 -1.79
CA LEU A 86 7.49 -16.12 -0.34
C LEU A 86 7.61 -17.58 0.10
N ALA A 87 7.15 -18.54 -0.71
CA ALA A 87 7.23 -19.96 -0.38
C ALA A 87 8.67 -20.48 -0.28
N GLY A 88 9.62 -19.83 -0.95
CA GLY A 88 11.05 -20.14 -0.90
C GLY A 88 11.83 -19.37 0.17
N ALA A 89 11.17 -18.54 0.99
CA ALA A 89 11.86 -17.78 2.02
C ALA A 89 12.33 -18.68 3.17
N ASP A 90 13.55 -18.43 3.67
CA ASP A 90 14.12 -19.12 4.84
C ASP A 90 13.91 -18.34 6.15
N ALA A 91 13.52 -17.06 6.04
CA ALA A 91 13.20 -16.17 7.16
C ALA A 91 12.31 -15.02 6.69
N PHE A 92 11.51 -14.46 7.59
CA PHE A 92 10.77 -13.23 7.37
C PHE A 92 11.22 -12.14 8.33
N LEU A 93 11.38 -10.92 7.82
CA LEU A 93 11.42 -9.69 8.60
C LEU A 93 10.21 -8.83 8.21
N ILE A 94 9.27 -8.66 9.14
CA ILE A 94 8.05 -7.90 8.93
C ILE A 94 8.17 -6.54 9.64
N ILE A 95 7.83 -5.47 8.94
CA ILE A 95 7.87 -4.12 9.49
C ILE A 95 6.43 -3.59 9.53
N GLY A 96 5.95 -3.19 10.72
CA GLY A 96 4.56 -2.74 10.93
C GLY A 96 3.57 -3.89 11.17
N ASP A 97 2.27 -3.65 10.93
CA ASP A 97 1.19 -4.60 11.26
C ASP A 97 0.52 -5.24 10.03
N ILE A 98 1.25 -6.10 9.32
CA ILE A 98 0.78 -6.72 8.08
C ILE A 98 -0.43 -7.64 8.29
N TYR A 99 -0.53 -8.31 9.44
CA TYR A 99 -1.64 -9.25 9.69
C TYR A 99 -2.97 -8.56 9.98
N ALA A 100 -2.95 -7.31 10.44
CA ALA A 100 -4.16 -6.52 10.59
C ALA A 100 -4.59 -5.85 9.27
N THR A 101 -3.62 -5.44 8.45
CA THR A 101 -3.85 -4.53 7.33
C THR A 101 -3.87 -5.22 5.96
N HIS A 102 -3.24 -6.38 5.81
CA HIS A 102 -3.03 -7.06 4.53
C HIS A 102 -3.30 -8.57 4.63
N PRO A 103 -4.58 -9.01 4.72
CA PRO A 103 -4.94 -10.40 4.97
C PRO A 103 -4.47 -11.39 3.89
N VAL A 104 -4.33 -10.94 2.64
CA VAL A 104 -3.81 -11.78 1.53
C VAL A 104 -2.31 -12.09 1.73
N ALA A 105 -1.50 -11.07 2.03
CA ALA A 105 -0.09 -11.26 2.33
C ALA A 105 0.11 -12.09 3.61
N ALA A 106 -0.72 -11.84 4.63
CA ALA A 106 -0.74 -12.63 5.86
C ALA A 106 -0.93 -14.13 5.58
N HIS A 107 -1.90 -14.48 4.73
CA HIS A 107 -2.16 -15.85 4.32
C HIS A 107 -0.93 -16.51 3.70
N TRP A 108 -0.27 -15.85 2.74
CA TRP A 108 0.93 -16.40 2.09
C TRP A 108 2.11 -16.60 3.06
N ILE A 109 2.31 -15.68 4.00
CA ILE A 109 3.34 -15.80 5.05
C ILE A 109 3.05 -17.03 5.93
N PHE A 110 1.80 -17.24 6.32
CA PHE A 110 1.43 -18.43 7.11
C PHE A 110 1.59 -19.73 6.33
N GLU A 111 1.25 -19.75 5.04
CA GLU A 111 1.47 -20.93 4.18
C GLU A 111 2.96 -21.26 4.05
N ALA A 112 3.81 -20.27 3.82
CA ALA A 112 5.26 -20.45 3.77
C ALA A 112 5.79 -20.99 5.12
N LYS A 113 5.34 -20.43 6.24
CA LYS A 113 5.72 -20.89 7.59
C LYS A 113 5.25 -22.32 7.89
N ALA A 114 4.07 -22.70 7.43
CA ALA A 114 3.56 -24.06 7.63
C ALA A 114 4.45 -25.12 6.93
N LYS A 115 5.08 -24.76 5.80
CA LYS A 115 6.02 -25.63 5.07
C LYS A 115 7.39 -25.68 5.75
N GLY A 116 7.83 -24.59 6.39
CA GLY A 116 9.10 -24.48 7.11
C GLY A 116 8.92 -24.30 8.62
N SER A 117 8.79 -25.40 9.37
CA SER A 117 8.43 -25.39 10.81
C SER A 117 9.40 -24.66 11.76
N ARG A 118 10.58 -24.25 11.27
CA ARG A 118 11.60 -23.50 12.02
C ARG A 118 11.95 -22.14 11.40
N MET A 119 11.19 -21.68 10.41
CA MET A 119 11.46 -20.40 9.76
C MET A 119 11.33 -19.24 10.77
N PRO A 120 12.40 -18.46 10.99
CA PRO A 120 12.34 -17.29 11.84
C PRO A 120 11.36 -16.26 11.30
N LEU A 121 10.53 -15.71 12.19
CA LEU A 121 9.61 -14.64 11.88
C LEU A 121 9.97 -13.45 12.77
N LEU A 122 10.73 -12.53 12.22
CA LEU A 122 11.21 -11.34 12.92
C LEU A 122 10.26 -10.18 12.65
N ALA A 123 10.10 -9.29 13.61
CA ALA A 123 9.25 -8.11 13.48
C ALA A 123 9.92 -6.84 14.00
N ILE A 124 9.74 -5.73 13.28
CA ILE A 124 9.94 -4.37 13.77
C ILE A 124 8.55 -3.73 13.87
N ALA A 125 7.96 -3.75 15.05
CA ALA A 125 6.57 -3.36 15.25
C ALA A 125 6.28 -2.96 16.70
N ASP A 126 5.13 -2.33 16.93
CA ASP A 126 4.59 -2.14 18.27
C ASP A 126 4.12 -3.50 18.86
N PRO A 127 4.42 -3.83 20.13
CA PRO A 127 4.03 -5.08 20.77
C PRO A 127 2.52 -5.37 20.76
N ALA A 128 1.68 -4.34 20.67
CA ALA A 128 0.23 -4.47 20.63
C ALA A 128 -0.31 -4.94 19.26
N THR A 129 0.52 -4.92 18.22
CA THR A 129 0.13 -5.30 16.85
C THR A 129 -0.20 -6.79 16.70
N ALA A 130 -1.00 -7.12 15.69
CA ALA A 130 -1.24 -8.53 15.36
C ALA A 130 0.08 -9.22 14.91
N THR A 131 0.93 -8.49 14.20
CA THR A 131 2.25 -8.96 13.74
C THR A 131 3.17 -9.39 14.86
N ALA A 132 3.27 -8.61 15.94
CA ALA A 132 4.11 -8.94 17.09
C ALA A 132 3.74 -10.30 17.73
N LYS A 133 2.45 -10.69 17.72
CA LYS A 133 1.97 -11.93 18.35
C LYS A 133 2.52 -13.21 17.73
N PHE A 134 2.89 -13.18 16.45
CA PHE A 134 3.37 -14.36 15.73
C PHE A 134 4.89 -14.35 15.48
N ALA A 135 5.56 -13.28 15.91
CA ALA A 135 6.99 -13.10 15.74
C ALA A 135 7.79 -13.96 16.73
N THR A 136 8.84 -14.61 16.23
CA THR A 136 9.86 -15.31 17.04
C THR A 136 10.93 -14.35 17.56
N GLY A 137 11.03 -13.15 16.99
CA GLY A 137 11.87 -12.06 17.49
C GLY A 137 11.22 -10.71 17.19
N LEU A 138 11.22 -9.80 18.15
CA LEU A 138 10.56 -8.51 18.05
C LEU A 138 11.53 -7.40 18.47
N TYR A 139 11.61 -6.36 17.66
CA TYR A 139 12.20 -5.08 18.03
C TYR A 139 11.12 -4.01 17.99
N GLN A 140 10.95 -3.30 19.10
CA GLN A 140 10.06 -2.15 19.17
C GLN A 140 10.88 -0.87 18.93
N PRO A 141 10.69 -0.17 17.80
CA PRO A 141 11.32 1.13 17.61
C PRO A 141 10.70 2.15 18.57
N ALA A 142 11.50 3.14 18.98
CA ALA A 142 11.00 4.27 19.74
C ALA A 142 9.91 5.04 18.96
N LEU A 143 9.05 5.76 19.68
CA LEU A 143 8.06 6.64 19.06
C LEU A 143 8.77 7.86 18.46
N GLY A 144 8.67 8.04 17.15
CA GLY A 144 9.29 9.17 16.47
C GLY A 144 9.37 8.99 14.97
N VAL A 145 9.48 10.11 14.27
CA VAL A 145 9.67 10.10 12.81
C VAL A 145 11.04 9.50 12.50
N GLY A 146 11.07 8.41 11.73
CA GLY A 146 12.30 7.78 11.25
C GLY A 146 12.92 6.73 12.18
N GLU A 147 12.34 6.45 13.35
CA GLU A 147 12.90 5.46 14.28
C GLU A 147 12.85 4.03 13.70
N THR A 148 11.78 3.67 12.99
CA THR A 148 11.71 2.41 12.24
C THR A 148 12.80 2.31 11.16
N ALA A 149 13.12 3.42 10.48
CA ALA A 149 14.17 3.43 9.46
C ALA A 149 15.57 3.24 10.09
N ARG A 150 15.80 3.80 11.28
CA ARG A 150 17.02 3.55 12.07
C ARG A 150 17.12 2.09 12.52
N ALA A 151 16.01 1.51 12.97
CA ALA A 151 15.94 0.08 13.30
C ALA A 151 16.36 -0.81 12.13
N VAL A 152 15.84 -0.53 10.93
CA VAL A 152 16.21 -1.25 9.70
C VAL A 152 17.70 -1.04 9.37
N ALA A 153 18.22 0.18 9.52
CA ALA A 153 19.62 0.48 9.28
C ALA A 153 20.56 -0.27 10.26
N ALA A 154 20.16 -0.40 11.52
CA ALA A 154 20.89 -1.15 12.53
C ALA A 154 20.88 -2.66 12.25
N VAL A 155 19.72 -3.22 11.87
CA VAL A 155 19.63 -4.63 11.43
C VAL A 155 20.54 -4.88 10.23
N ARG A 156 20.56 -3.97 9.24
CA ARG A 156 21.40 -4.09 8.05
C ARG A 156 22.90 -4.10 8.37
N THR A 157 23.32 -3.29 9.34
CA THR A 157 24.75 -3.10 9.67
C THR A 157 25.24 -4.03 10.77
N GLY A 158 24.32 -4.66 11.53
CA GLY A 158 24.64 -5.38 12.76
C GLY A 158 25.09 -4.46 13.90
N GLN A 159 24.96 -3.13 13.74
CA GLN A 159 25.40 -2.13 14.71
C GLN A 159 24.18 -1.48 15.35
N ALA A 160 24.11 -1.51 16.69
CA ALA A 160 23.03 -0.90 17.46
C ALA A 160 23.32 0.57 17.85
N GLU A 161 24.44 1.13 17.40
CA GLU A 161 24.84 2.50 17.75
C GLU A 161 23.79 3.50 17.25
N GLY A 162 23.17 4.23 18.19
CA GLY A 162 22.14 5.22 17.91
C GLY A 162 20.70 4.68 17.88
N LEU A 163 20.48 3.40 18.17
CA LEU A 163 19.15 2.94 18.56
C LEU A 163 18.85 3.43 19.98
N ALA A 164 17.75 4.16 20.14
CA ALA A 164 17.19 4.34 21.46
C ALA A 164 16.64 2.99 21.92
N ASP A 165 16.90 2.61 23.18
CA ASP A 165 16.19 1.51 23.81
C ASP A 165 14.71 1.87 23.78
N GLY A 166 13.94 1.14 22.96
CA GLY A 166 12.48 1.22 22.98
C GLY A 166 12.06 0.91 24.41
N GLY A 167 11.48 1.90 25.09
CA GLY A 167 11.19 1.83 26.52
C GLY A 167 10.52 0.49 26.86
N ALA A 168 11.18 -0.29 27.71
CA ALA A 168 10.64 -1.54 28.21
C ALA A 168 9.37 -1.24 29.02
N LEU A 169 8.22 -1.75 28.59
CA LEU A 169 7.05 -1.84 29.46
C LEU A 169 6.23 -3.11 29.17
N ALA A 170 6.24 -3.97 30.20
CA ALA A 170 5.25 -4.97 30.63
C ALA A 170 4.87 -6.13 29.68
#